data_AF-A0A423ERN7-F1
#
_entry.id   AF-A0A423ERN7-F1
#
_cell.length_a   1.000
_cell.length_b   1.000
_cell.length_c   1.000
_cell.angle_alpha   90.00
_cell.angle_beta   90.00
_cell.angle_gamma   90.00
#
_symmetry.space_group_name_H-M   'P 1'
#
loop_
_entity.id
_entity.type
_entity.pdbx_description
1 polymer ?
#
loop_
_entity_poly.entity_id
_entity_poly.type
_entity_poly.pdbx_seq_one_letter_code
_entity_poly.pdbx_strand_id
1 'polypeptide(L)'
;MSYDFQGTASVITASRHLGTPSDERLNESVEIRMTSSGKPTIARLNFDTPLDWPGHPNFVTVNLPDGSSVSGVIVEIERPVDAPGWVAFTVDD
;
A
#
# COMPACT_ATOMS: atom_id res chain seq x y z
N MET A 1 5.99 -2.70 -16.77
CA MET A 1 6.93 -1.83 -16.03
C MET A 1 7.25 -2.51 -14.69
N SER A 2 8.41 -2.25 -14.09
CA SER A 2 8.69 -2.73 -12.72
C SER A 2 8.24 -1.66 -11.73
N TYR A 3 7.64 -2.12 -10.63
CA TYR A 3 7.24 -1.30 -9.48
C TYR A 3 8.13 -1.60 -8.27
N ASP A 4 9.31 -2.18 -8.52
CA ASP A 4 10.21 -2.58 -7.45
C ASP A 4 10.85 -1.34 -6.82
N PHE A 5 10.69 -1.21 -5.50
CA PHE A 5 11.25 -0.10 -4.74
C PHE A 5 11.61 -0.57 -3.33
N GLN A 6 12.71 -0.05 -2.79
CA GLN A 6 13.09 -0.26 -1.39
C GLN A 6 13.63 1.05 -0.81
N GLY A 7 13.08 1.43 0.35
CA GLY A 7 13.47 2.62 1.09
C GLY A 7 12.26 3.30 1.73
N THR A 8 12.45 4.53 2.18
CA THR A 8 11.41 5.33 2.81
C THR A 8 10.41 5.86 1.77
N ALA A 9 9.12 5.68 2.01
CA ALA A 9 8.04 6.24 1.21
C ALA A 9 6.86 6.67 2.09
N SER A 10 5.93 7.42 1.49
CA SER A 10 4.65 7.71 2.12
C SER A 10 3.61 6.69 1.64
N VAL A 11 2.83 6.14 2.57
CA VAL A 11 1.77 5.16 2.29
C VAL A 11 0.43 5.68 2.79
N ILE A 12 -0.55 5.73 1.89
CA ILE A 12 -1.94 6.03 2.22
C ILE A 12 -2.73 4.73 2.21
N THR A 13 -3.36 4.40 3.32
CA THR A 13 -4.31 3.28 3.41
C THR A 13 -5.72 3.84 3.44
N ALA A 14 -6.66 3.19 2.75
CA ALA A 14 -8.00 3.73 2.60
C ALA A 14 -9.11 2.67 2.59
N SER A 15 -10.28 3.08 3.07
CA SER A 15 -11.57 2.44 2.82
C SER A 15 -12.33 3.27 1.79
N ARG A 16 -12.50 2.73 0.58
CA ARG A 16 -13.22 3.37 -0.52
C ARG A 16 -14.49 2.59 -0.85
N HIS A 17 -15.64 3.23 -0.75
CA HIS A 17 -16.92 2.67 -1.18
C HIS A 17 -17.68 3.67 -2.04
N LEU A 18 -18.42 3.17 -3.02
CA LEU A 18 -19.20 4.00 -3.91
C LEU A 18 -20.24 4.81 -3.12
N GLY A 19 -20.24 6.13 -3.27
CA GLY A 19 -21.20 7.01 -2.62
C GLY A 19 -20.86 7.41 -1.19
N THR A 20 -19.68 7.05 -0.67
CA THR A 20 -19.19 7.52 0.64
C THR A 20 -17.82 8.20 0.50
N PRO A 21 -17.53 9.23 1.30
CA PRO A 21 -16.16 9.74 1.42
C PRO A 21 -15.19 8.61 1.82
N SER A 22 -13.98 8.65 1.25
CA SER A 22 -12.92 7.74 1.63
C SER A 22 -12.47 8.01 3.07
N ASP A 23 -12.32 6.97 3.90
CA ASP A 23 -11.60 7.04 5.17
C ASP A 23 -10.13 6.72 4.88
N GLU A 24 -9.28 7.75 4.87
CA GLU A 24 -7.87 7.66 4.51
C GLU A 24 -6.96 7.86 5.73
N ARG A 25 -5.88 7.08 5.81
CA ARG A 25 -4.83 7.21 6.83
C ARG A 25 -3.48 7.38 6.15
N LEU A 26 -2.81 8.47 6.49
CA LEU A 26 -1.49 8.81 5.97
C LEU A 26 -0.40 8.26 6.89
N ASN A 27 0.52 7.50 6.30
CA ASN A 27 1.76 7.05 6.94
C ASN A 27 2.91 7.75 6.21
N GLU A 28 3.44 8.84 6.78
CA GLU A 28 4.30 9.79 6.05
C GLU A 28 5.72 9.29 5.75
N SER A 29 6.28 8.40 6.56
CA SER A 29 7.68 7.97 6.44
C SER A 29 7.83 6.54 6.90
N VAL A 30 7.53 5.62 5.99
CA VAL A 30 7.55 4.18 6.23
C VAL A 30 8.71 3.57 5.47
N GLU A 31 9.53 2.78 6.15
CA GLU A 31 10.48 1.89 5.48
C GLU A 31 9.70 0.74 4.80
N ILE A 32 9.79 0.69 3.48
CA ILE A 32 9.04 -0.26 2.67
C ILE A 32 9.92 -1.04 1.72
N ARG A 33 9.41 -2.22 1.35
CA ARG A 33 9.87 -2.98 0.20
C ARG A 33 8.69 -3.35 -0.69
N MET A 34 8.60 -2.70 -1.84
CA MET A 34 7.63 -2.99 -2.88
C MET A 34 8.25 -3.88 -3.95
N THR A 35 7.55 -4.96 -4.32
CA THR A 35 7.99 -5.91 -5.34
C THR A 35 6.83 -6.28 -6.25
N SER A 36 7.08 -6.35 -7.54
CA SER A 36 6.16 -6.94 -8.52
C SER A 36 6.15 -8.47 -8.43
N SER A 37 4.97 -9.09 -8.42
CA SER A 37 4.83 -10.53 -8.15
C SER A 37 5.05 -11.46 -9.37
N GLY A 38 5.48 -10.92 -10.52
CA GLY A 38 5.55 -11.66 -11.79
C GLY A 38 4.19 -11.97 -12.43
N LYS A 39 3.08 -11.87 -11.69
CA LYS A 39 1.75 -11.72 -12.27
C LYS A 39 1.61 -10.27 -12.78
N PRO A 40 1.21 -10.06 -14.04
CA PRO A 40 0.89 -8.72 -14.50
C PRO A 40 -0.17 -8.15 -13.56
N THR A 41 0.03 -6.92 -13.11
CA THR A 41 -0.88 -6.12 -12.26
C THR A 41 -0.94 -6.40 -10.75
N ILE A 42 -0.09 -7.24 -10.15
CA ILE A 42 -0.07 -7.38 -8.67
C ILE A 42 1.28 -6.96 -8.09
N ALA A 43 1.25 -5.97 -7.19
CA ALA A 43 2.37 -5.55 -6.36
C ALA A 43 2.21 -6.08 -4.93
N ARG A 44 3.35 -6.37 -4.29
CA ARG A 44 3.44 -6.70 -2.87
C ARG A 44 4.26 -5.62 -2.18
N LEU A 45 3.65 -4.96 -1.20
CA LEU A 45 4.28 -3.98 -0.33
C LEU A 45 4.51 -4.63 1.03
N ASN A 46 5.76 -4.65 1.48
CA ASN A 46 6.13 -5.05 2.84
C ASN A 46 6.54 -3.79 3.60
N PHE A 47 6.20 -3.72 4.89
CA PHE A 47 6.50 -2.60 5.77
C PHE A 47 7.03 -3.12 7.10
N ASP A 48 8.09 -2.49 7.61
CA ASP A 48 8.81 -2.97 8.79
C ASP A 48 8.15 -2.56 10.12
N THR A 49 7.28 -1.55 10.07
CA THR A 49 6.50 -1.06 11.21
C THR A 49 5.01 -1.11 10.91
N PRO A 50 4.14 -1.36 11.91
CA PRO A 50 2.70 -1.29 11.73
C PRO A 50 2.27 0.03 11.08
N LEU A 51 1.35 -0.07 10.12
CA LEU A 51 0.72 1.11 9.50
C LEU A 51 -0.58 1.45 10.22
N ASP A 52 -0.95 2.72 10.16
CA ASP A 52 -2.31 3.16 10.45
C ASP A 52 -3.25 2.70 9.34
N TRP A 53 -4.38 2.12 9.73
CA TRP A 53 -5.41 1.61 8.84
C TRP A 53 -6.78 2.15 9.20
N PRO A 54 -7.66 2.40 8.21
CA PRO A 54 -9.09 2.51 8.47
C PRO A 54 -9.67 1.15 8.89
N GLY A 55 -10.93 1.14 9.33
CA GLY A 55 -11.58 -0.07 9.85
C GLY A 55 -11.65 -1.22 8.82
N HIS A 56 -11.98 -0.88 7.56
CA HIS A 56 -12.19 -1.84 6.47
C HIS A 56 -11.32 -1.47 5.25
N PRO A 57 -9.99 -1.58 5.34
CA PRO A 57 -9.12 -1.12 4.27
C PRO A 57 -9.32 -1.97 3.01
N ASN A 58 -9.42 -1.31 1.87
CA ASN A 58 -9.55 -1.97 0.57
C ASN A 58 -8.74 -1.31 -0.54
N PHE A 59 -8.03 -0.22 -0.23
CA PHE A 59 -7.23 0.51 -1.20
C PHE A 59 -5.94 1.00 -0.56
N VAL A 60 -4.87 1.02 -1.36
CA VAL A 60 -3.56 1.55 -0.95
C VAL A 60 -2.97 2.43 -2.04
N THR A 61 -2.29 3.50 -1.63
CA THR A 61 -1.44 4.31 -2.48
C THR A 61 -0.06 4.42 -1.86
N VAL A 62 0.98 4.13 -2.63
CA VAL A 62 2.38 4.31 -2.27
C VAL A 62 2.91 5.50 -3.06
N ASN A 63 3.28 6.56 -2.35
CA ASN A 63 3.91 7.75 -2.92
C ASN A 63 5.43 7.60 -2.84
N LEU A 64 6.07 7.46 -4.00
CA LEU A 64 7.50 7.25 -4.10
C LEU A 64 8.26 8.60 -4.03
N PRO A 65 9.53 8.59 -3.57
CA PRO A 65 10.33 9.81 -3.44
C PRO A 65 10.60 10.55 -4.76
N ASP A 66 10.46 9.86 -5.90
CA ASP A 66 10.59 10.46 -7.23
C ASP A 66 9.34 11.23 -7.68
N GLY A 67 8.32 11.30 -6.83
CA GLY A 67 7.05 11.99 -7.08
C GLY A 67 6.01 11.14 -7.82
N SER A 68 6.34 9.89 -8.17
CA SER A 68 5.36 8.95 -8.72
C SER A 68 4.53 8.27 -7.63
N SER A 69 3.38 7.74 -8.01
CA SER A 69 2.50 6.99 -7.10
C SER A 69 2.10 5.66 -7.72
N VAL A 70 2.08 4.61 -6.90
CA VAL A 70 1.57 3.29 -7.26
C VAL A 70 0.36 2.99 -6.37
N SER A 71 -0.78 2.67 -6.96
CA SER A 71 -2.00 2.47 -6.18
C SER A 71 -2.87 1.36 -6.73
N GLY A 72 -3.72 0.82 -5.86
CA GLY A 72 -4.82 -0.03 -6.28
C GLY A 72 -5.50 -0.75 -5.14
N VAL A 73 -6.31 -1.74 -5.52
CA VAL A 73 -7.22 -2.45 -4.64
C VAL A 73 -6.47 -3.54 -3.89
N ILE A 74 -6.65 -3.60 -2.59
CA ILE A 74 -6.06 -4.63 -1.73
C ILE A 74 -6.70 -5.98 -2.06
N VAL A 75 -5.89 -6.97 -2.41
CA VAL A 75 -6.33 -8.36 -2.67
C VAL A 75 -6.04 -9.28 -1.49
N GLU A 76 -4.99 -8.98 -0.74
CA GLU A 76 -4.56 -9.77 0.42
C GLU A 76 -3.74 -8.89 1.36
N ILE A 77 -3.90 -9.07 2.67
CA ILE A 77 -3.24 -8.24 3.67
C ILE A 77 -2.93 -9.03 4.94
N GLU A 78 -1.73 -8.81 5.47
CA GLU A 78 -1.32 -9.20 6.81
C GLU A 78 -0.86 -7.94 7.55
N ARG A 79 -1.62 -7.53 8.56
CA ARG A 79 -1.38 -6.31 9.33
C ARG A 79 -1.33 -6.59 10.84
N PRO A 80 -0.21 -7.12 11.36
CA PRO A 80 -0.03 -7.29 12.79
C PRO A 80 -0.06 -5.93 13.50
N VAL A 81 -0.51 -5.92 14.76
CA VAL A 81 -0.62 -4.67 15.54
C VAL A 81 0.75 -4.16 16.01
N ASP A 82 1.70 -5.07 16.25
CA ASP A 82 3.01 -4.76 16.85
C ASP A 82 4.19 -5.42 16.09
N ALA A 83 4.01 -5.76 14.82
CA ALA A 83 5.03 -6.44 14.02
C ALA A 83 5.00 -6.00 12.54
N PRO A 84 6.08 -6.27 11.77
CA PRO A 84 6.08 -6.06 10.33
C PRO A 84 4.90 -6.73 9.65
N GLY A 85 4.44 -6.15 8.55
CA GLY A 85 3.33 -6.70 7.79
C GLY A 85 3.52 -6.52 6.30
N TRP A 86 2.50 -6.92 5.56
CA TRP A 86 2.51 -6.82 4.11
C TRP A 86 1.11 -6.68 3.54
N VAL A 87 1.03 -6.11 2.34
CA VAL A 87 -0.21 -6.01 1.57
C VAL A 87 0.10 -6.33 0.11
N ALA A 88 -0.75 -7.15 -0.51
CA ALA A 88 -0.78 -7.35 -1.95
C ALA A 88 -1.96 -6.56 -2.53
N PHE A 89 -1.72 -5.85 -3.62
CA PHE A 89 -2.71 -4.99 -4.25
C PHE A 89 -2.57 -4.99 -5.76
N THR A 90 -3.67 -4.68 -6.45
CA THR A 90 -3.66 -4.47 -7.90
C THR A 90 -2.88 -3.22 -8.23
N VAL A 91 -2.27 -3.17 -9.41
CA VAL A 91 -1.68 -1.96 -9.99
C VAL A 91 -2.42 -1.72 -11.29
N ASP A 92 -3.16 -0.61 -11.34
CA ASP A 92 -3.72 -0.12 -12.60
C ASP A 92 -2.57 0.44 -13.47
N ASP A 93 -2.59 0.12 -14.76
CA ASP A 93 -1.64 0.65 -15.78
C ASP A 93 -1.98 2.08 -16.18
#